data_AF-A0A0F5K3R7-F1
#
_entry.id   AF-A0A0F5K3R7-F1
#
_cell.length_a   1.000
_cell.length_b   1.000
_cell.length_c   1.000
_cell.angle_alpha   90.00
_cell.angle_beta   90.00
_cell.angle_gamma   90.00
#
_symmetry.space_group_name_H-M   'P 1'
#
loop_
_entity.id
_entity.type
_entity.pdbx_description
1 polymer ?
#
loop_
_entity_poly.entity_id
_entity_poly.type
_entity_poly.pdbx_seq_one_letter_code
_entity_poly.pdbx_strand_id
1 'polypeptide(L)'
;MSLTWSAWAQDRDAPVRRYSPPARVAWTLTVLTDGKVADTFSGNTAVGQSATVTRQWNVSHPVGCEGAQTRPVAFARTITLSPLGVDSHQVIGFSVDTQDTIDDNTPLTVRSDGCILPPTPRTITAHHPEWDIASGQSDTWTIVPKHPTLAYQLAAHVAASASASASASASASASASASASASASASASASAAVSSSSAASGPVPR
;
A
#
# COMPACT_ATOMS: atom_id res chain seq x y z
N MET A 1 20.26 -44.79 -57.45
CA MET A 1 19.48 -44.76 -56.20
C MET A 1 19.45 -43.32 -55.73
N SER A 2 18.38 -42.59 -56.04
CA SER A 2 18.24 -41.16 -55.75
C SER A 2 17.22 -41.00 -54.63
N LEU A 3 17.65 -40.42 -53.50
CA LEU A 3 16.78 -40.11 -52.37
C LEU A 3 16.30 -38.67 -52.54
N THR A 4 15.03 -38.48 -52.89
CA THR A 4 14.38 -37.17 -52.87
C THR A 4 13.78 -36.96 -51.48
N TRP A 5 14.16 -35.87 -50.81
CA TRP A 5 13.57 -35.47 -49.54
C TRP A 5 12.48 -34.44 -49.81
N SER A 6 11.26 -34.72 -49.38
CA SER A 6 10.13 -33.78 -49.43
C SER A 6 10.22 -32.81 -48.25
N ALA A 7 10.36 -31.52 -48.56
CA ALA A 7 10.21 -30.44 -47.60
C ALA A 7 8.74 -30.32 -47.18
N TRP A 8 8.46 -30.49 -45.89
CA TRP A 8 7.15 -30.20 -45.30
C TRP A 8 7.08 -28.70 -45.03
N ALA A 9 6.11 -28.04 -45.66
CA ALA A 9 5.79 -26.65 -45.39
C ALA A 9 5.26 -26.51 -43.95
N GLN A 10 5.94 -25.70 -43.16
CA GLN A 10 5.48 -25.30 -41.83
C GLN A 10 4.32 -24.32 -41.97
N ASP A 11 3.16 -24.77 -41.49
CA ASP A 11 1.98 -23.95 -41.24
C ASP A 11 2.36 -22.78 -40.30
N ARG A 12 2.27 -21.54 -40.78
CA ARG A 12 2.73 -20.33 -40.06
C ARG A 12 1.60 -19.51 -39.42
N ASP A 13 0.37 -20.02 -39.38
CA ASP A 13 -0.79 -19.28 -38.86
C ASP A 13 -1.35 -19.85 -37.54
N ALA A 14 -0.50 -19.99 -36.53
CA ALA A 14 -0.98 -20.15 -35.15
C ALA A 14 -1.26 -18.76 -34.55
N PRO A 15 -2.47 -18.47 -34.03
CA PRO A 15 -2.75 -17.19 -33.39
C PRO A 15 -1.88 -17.05 -32.14
N VAL A 16 -1.03 -16.03 -32.12
CA VAL A 16 -0.26 -15.66 -30.94
C VAL A 16 -1.25 -15.21 -29.86
N ARG A 17 -1.48 -16.06 -28.85
CA ARG A 17 -2.22 -15.67 -27.64
C ARG A 17 -1.43 -14.54 -26.98
N ARG A 18 -1.97 -13.31 -27.03
CA ARG A 18 -1.41 -12.22 -26.23
C ARG A 18 -1.74 -12.52 -24.77
N TYR A 19 -0.74 -12.97 -24.02
CA TYR A 19 -0.83 -13.03 -22.57
C TYR A 19 -0.82 -11.59 -22.05
N SER A 20 -1.97 -11.13 -21.56
CA SER A 20 -1.98 -9.93 -20.72
C SER A 20 -1.54 -10.35 -19.32
N PRO A 21 -0.52 -9.72 -18.74
CA PRO A 21 -0.21 -9.95 -17.33
C PRO A 21 -1.44 -9.59 -16.48
N PRO A 22 -1.64 -10.29 -15.35
CA PRO A 22 -2.74 -9.98 -14.45
C PRO A 22 -2.64 -8.53 -13.94
N ALA A 23 -3.80 -7.91 -13.73
CA ALA A 23 -3.86 -6.60 -13.09
C ALA A 23 -3.18 -6.65 -11.72
N ARG A 24 -2.59 -5.53 -11.32
CA ARG A 24 -1.98 -5.37 -10.00
C ARG A 24 -2.79 -4.37 -9.19
N VAL A 25 -2.90 -4.63 -7.90
CA VAL A 25 -3.66 -3.81 -6.96
C VAL A 25 -2.70 -3.29 -5.91
N ALA A 26 -2.60 -1.97 -5.84
CA ALA A 26 -1.95 -1.30 -4.74
C ALA A 26 -2.97 -1.14 -3.59
N TRP A 27 -2.57 -1.54 -2.40
CA TRP A 27 -3.44 -1.54 -1.23
C TRP A 27 -2.73 -1.01 0.00
N THR A 28 -3.53 -0.45 0.91
CA THR A 28 -3.13 -0.03 2.25
C THR A 28 -4.15 -0.59 3.23
N LEU A 29 -3.68 -1.36 4.20
CA LEU A 29 -4.48 -1.87 5.32
C LEU A 29 -4.05 -1.13 6.59
N THR A 30 -4.98 -0.39 7.18
CA THR A 30 -4.81 0.27 8.46
C THR A 30 -5.50 -0.55 9.54
N VAL A 31 -4.76 -0.93 10.58
CA VAL A 31 -5.32 -1.61 11.74
C VAL A 31 -5.69 -0.58 12.78
N LEU A 32 -6.95 -0.64 13.21
CA LEU A 32 -7.54 0.23 14.21
C LEU A 32 -7.75 -0.56 15.51
N THR A 33 -7.23 -0.02 16.61
CA THR A 33 -7.50 -0.52 17.97
C THR A 33 -8.10 0.62 18.78
N ASP A 34 -9.30 0.42 19.32
CA ASP A 34 -10.07 1.46 20.02
C ASP A 34 -10.21 2.76 19.19
N GLY A 35 -10.44 2.59 17.88
CA GLY A 35 -10.59 3.68 16.91
C GLY A 35 -9.30 4.43 16.56
N LYS A 36 -8.15 4.03 17.11
CA LYS A 36 -6.84 4.62 16.84
C LYS A 36 -6.02 3.73 15.92
N VAL A 37 -5.20 4.34 15.06
CA VAL A 37 -4.25 3.60 14.22
C VAL A 37 -3.23 2.89 15.10
N ALA A 38 -3.28 1.57 15.10
CA ALA A 38 -2.32 0.70 15.76
C ALA A 38 -1.23 0.22 14.79
N ASP A 39 -1.58 0.04 13.51
CA ASP A 39 -0.63 -0.37 12.48
C ASP A 39 -1.08 0.03 11.07
N THR A 40 -0.13 0.05 10.14
CA THR A 40 -0.37 0.22 8.71
C THR A 40 0.52 -0.73 7.91
N PHE A 41 -0.08 -1.40 6.94
CA PHE A 41 0.58 -2.23 5.95
C PHE A 41 0.21 -1.74 4.56
N SER A 42 1.12 -1.92 3.61
CA SER A 42 0.83 -1.63 2.21
C SER A 42 1.51 -2.64 1.31
N GLY A 43 1.00 -2.79 0.09
CA GLY A 43 1.55 -3.70 -0.89
C GLY A 43 1.02 -3.46 -2.28
N ASN A 44 1.58 -4.23 -3.21
CA ASN A 44 1.18 -4.22 -4.63
C ASN A 44 1.05 -5.66 -5.13
N THR A 45 -0.14 -6.23 -5.02
CA THR A 45 -0.40 -7.66 -5.25
C THR A 45 -1.10 -7.87 -6.58
N ALA A 46 -0.67 -8.85 -7.36
CA ALA A 46 -1.37 -9.22 -8.58
C ALA A 46 -2.71 -9.89 -8.25
N VAL A 47 -3.74 -9.65 -9.06
CA VAL A 47 -5.03 -10.33 -8.95
C VAL A 47 -4.84 -11.84 -9.03
N GLY A 48 -5.49 -12.58 -8.14
CA GLY A 48 -5.35 -14.04 -8.00
C GLY A 48 -4.07 -14.48 -7.27
N GLN A 49 -3.32 -13.55 -6.68
CA GLN A 49 -2.17 -13.84 -5.81
C GLN A 49 -2.45 -13.30 -4.40
N SER A 50 -1.70 -13.80 -3.42
CA SER A 50 -1.78 -13.34 -2.04
C SER A 50 -0.47 -12.67 -1.60
N ALA A 51 -0.58 -11.75 -0.65
CA ALA A 51 0.55 -11.20 0.08
C ALA A 51 0.34 -11.45 1.57
N THR A 52 1.33 -12.07 2.23
CA THR A 52 1.32 -12.29 3.67
C THR A 52 2.30 -11.34 4.34
N VAL A 53 1.83 -10.61 5.35
CA VAL A 53 2.64 -9.73 6.20
C VAL A 53 2.54 -10.17 7.65
N THR A 54 3.66 -10.15 8.37
CA THR A 54 3.71 -10.45 9.81
C THR A 54 4.43 -9.32 10.53
N ARG A 55 3.85 -8.84 11.63
CA ARG A 55 4.51 -7.91 12.56
C ARG A 55 4.45 -8.43 13.98
N GLN A 56 5.55 -8.28 14.71
CA GLN A 56 5.65 -8.59 16.13
C GLN A 56 5.98 -7.33 16.91
N TRP A 57 5.47 -7.23 18.13
CA TRP A 57 5.77 -6.15 19.06
C TRP A 57 5.64 -6.63 20.50
N ASN A 58 6.18 -5.86 21.45
CA ASN A 58 6.06 -6.14 22.88
C ASN A 58 5.38 -4.99 23.61
N VAL A 59 4.54 -5.31 24.60
CA VAL A 59 4.00 -4.33 25.55
C VAL A 59 4.45 -4.69 26.95
N SER A 60 4.90 -3.71 27.71
CA SER A 60 5.38 -3.89 29.07
C SER A 60 4.26 -3.64 30.07
N HIS A 61 4.06 -4.59 30.99
CA HIS A 61 3.05 -4.48 32.05
C HIS A 61 3.69 -4.53 33.44
N PRO A 62 3.18 -3.77 34.42
CA PRO A 62 3.56 -3.94 35.81
C PRO A 62 3.07 -5.31 36.30
N VAL A 63 3.94 -6.02 37.01
CA VAL A 63 3.67 -7.35 37.56
C VAL A 63 4.30 -7.48 38.94
N GLY A 64 3.91 -8.52 39.67
CA GLY A 64 4.41 -8.79 41.02
C GLY A 64 3.70 -7.95 42.09
N CYS A 65 4.14 -8.13 43.34
CA CYS A 65 3.55 -7.46 44.49
C CYS A 65 3.87 -5.97 44.45
N GLU A 66 2.83 -5.14 44.65
CA GLU A 66 2.88 -3.68 44.48
C GLU A 66 3.28 -3.19 43.07
N GLY A 67 3.31 -4.09 42.06
CA GLY A 67 3.77 -3.73 40.72
C GLY A 67 5.28 -3.42 40.65
N ALA A 68 6.08 -3.93 41.58
CA ALA A 68 7.51 -3.65 41.68
C ALA A 68 8.35 -4.16 40.48
N GLN A 69 7.76 -4.97 39.61
CA GLN A 69 8.41 -5.50 38.41
C GLN A 69 7.67 -5.07 37.16
N THR A 70 8.37 -5.05 36.03
CA THR A 70 7.76 -4.86 34.71
C THR A 70 8.14 -6.03 33.82
N ARG A 71 7.15 -6.62 33.14
CA ARG A 71 7.37 -7.75 32.23
C ARG A 71 6.89 -7.42 30.82
N PRO A 72 7.74 -7.58 29.79
CA PRO A 72 7.28 -7.50 28.41
C PRO A 72 6.43 -8.72 28.07
N VAL A 73 5.38 -8.49 27.31
CA VAL A 73 4.50 -9.50 26.73
C VAL A 73 4.57 -9.35 25.23
N ALA A 74 4.79 -10.46 24.53
CA ALA A 74 4.95 -10.49 23.08
C ALA A 74 3.60 -10.66 22.38
N PHE A 75 3.43 -9.90 21.31
CA PHE A 75 2.26 -9.86 20.46
C PHE A 75 2.69 -10.01 19.01
N ALA A 76 1.77 -10.52 18.19
CA ALA A 76 2.03 -10.78 16.79
C ALA A 76 0.75 -10.59 15.98
N ARG A 77 0.91 -10.15 14.75
CA ARG A 77 -0.15 -10.04 13.75
C ARG A 77 0.36 -10.63 12.46
N THR A 78 -0.41 -11.55 11.90
CA THR A 78 -0.20 -12.09 10.56
C THR A 78 -1.45 -11.82 9.74
N ILE A 79 -1.27 -11.27 8.55
CA ILE A 79 -2.35 -10.94 7.62
C ILE A 79 -1.99 -11.49 6.26
N THR A 80 -2.93 -12.19 5.63
CA THR A 80 -2.86 -12.59 4.23
C THR A 80 -3.96 -11.87 3.47
N LEU A 81 -3.56 -11.09 2.47
CA LEU A 81 -4.45 -10.28 1.62
C LEU A 81 -4.36 -10.79 0.18
N SER A 82 -5.51 -11.12 -0.41
CA SER A 82 -5.58 -11.61 -1.80
C SER A 82 -6.61 -10.80 -2.59
N PRO A 83 -6.20 -9.96 -3.55
CA PRO A 83 -7.12 -9.38 -4.52
C PRO A 83 -7.65 -10.49 -5.43
N LEU A 84 -8.97 -10.71 -5.43
CA LEU A 84 -9.64 -11.79 -6.15
C LEU A 84 -9.97 -11.41 -7.59
N GLY A 85 -10.32 -10.14 -7.81
CA GLY A 85 -10.77 -9.65 -9.10
C GLY A 85 -10.99 -8.14 -9.10
N VAL A 86 -11.17 -7.59 -10.29
CA VAL A 86 -11.65 -6.22 -10.49
C VAL A 86 -12.82 -6.28 -11.46
N ASP A 87 -13.96 -5.73 -11.09
CA ASP A 87 -15.15 -5.74 -11.94
C ASP A 87 -15.18 -4.54 -12.92
N SER A 88 -16.26 -4.44 -13.71
CA SER A 88 -16.45 -3.34 -14.66
C SER A 88 -16.66 -1.97 -14.01
N HIS A 89 -17.01 -1.94 -12.72
CA HIS A 89 -17.21 -0.72 -11.92
C HIS A 89 -15.96 -0.31 -11.13
N GLN A 90 -14.82 -0.97 -11.35
CA GLN A 90 -13.58 -0.76 -10.60
C GLN A 90 -13.72 -1.10 -9.10
N VAL A 91 -14.63 -2.02 -8.77
CA VAL A 91 -14.69 -2.65 -7.44
C VAL A 91 -13.69 -3.78 -7.41
N ILE A 92 -12.86 -3.78 -6.38
CA ILE A 92 -11.81 -4.77 -6.17
C ILE A 92 -12.27 -5.68 -5.04
N GLY A 93 -12.51 -6.95 -5.36
CA GLY A 93 -12.82 -7.96 -4.35
C GLY A 93 -11.55 -8.47 -3.68
N PHE A 94 -11.57 -8.62 -2.35
CA PHE A 94 -10.47 -9.19 -1.57
C PHE A 94 -10.91 -10.38 -0.73
N SER A 95 -10.04 -11.37 -0.59
CA SER A 95 -10.05 -12.23 0.60
C SER A 95 -9.01 -11.77 1.60
N VAL A 96 -9.36 -11.80 2.88
CA VAL A 96 -8.47 -11.42 3.98
C VAL A 96 -8.52 -12.51 5.04
N ASP A 97 -7.36 -13.09 5.35
CA ASP A 97 -7.16 -13.99 6.49
C ASP A 97 -6.26 -13.31 7.50
N THR A 98 -6.58 -13.41 8.78
CA THR A 98 -5.72 -12.86 9.82
C THR A 98 -5.65 -13.73 11.06
N GLN A 99 -4.47 -13.69 11.68
CA GLN A 99 -4.23 -14.16 13.03
C GLN A 99 -3.59 -13.03 13.84
N ASP A 100 -4.28 -12.62 14.89
CA ASP A 100 -3.92 -11.53 15.78
C ASP A 100 -3.69 -12.08 17.19
N THR A 101 -2.57 -11.75 17.81
CA THR A 101 -2.38 -11.89 19.26
C THR A 101 -2.38 -10.49 19.84
N ILE A 102 -3.39 -10.16 20.65
CA ILE A 102 -3.58 -8.82 21.20
C ILE A 102 -3.77 -8.85 22.71
N ASP A 103 -3.52 -7.70 23.32
CA ASP A 103 -3.85 -7.43 24.72
C ASP A 103 -5.35 -7.18 24.84
N ASP A 104 -6.00 -7.76 25.85
CA ASP A 104 -7.43 -7.58 26.13
C ASP A 104 -7.73 -6.18 26.71
N ASN A 105 -6.69 -5.43 27.10
CA ASN A 105 -6.81 -4.09 27.69
C ASN A 105 -7.80 -4.06 28.88
N THR A 106 -7.98 -5.21 29.54
CA THR A 106 -8.74 -5.36 30.77
C THR A 106 -7.88 -4.94 31.95
N PRO A 107 -8.49 -4.47 33.06
CA PRO A 107 -7.75 -4.24 34.30
C PRO A 107 -6.89 -5.45 34.66
N LEU A 108 -5.63 -5.19 35.04
CA LEU A 108 -4.71 -6.26 35.43
C LEU A 108 -5.28 -7.03 36.62
N THR A 109 -5.11 -8.34 36.60
CA THR A 109 -5.61 -9.20 37.68
C THR A 109 -4.73 -9.01 38.92
N VAL A 110 -5.33 -8.56 40.02
CA VAL A 110 -4.68 -8.43 41.32
C VAL A 110 -5.14 -9.56 42.22
N ARG A 111 -4.19 -10.35 42.73
CA ARG A 111 -4.47 -11.44 43.67
C ARG A 111 -4.77 -10.89 45.07
N SER A 112 -5.40 -11.68 45.93
CA SER A 112 -5.79 -11.30 47.29
C SER A 112 -4.63 -10.90 48.20
N ASP A 113 -3.39 -11.24 47.87
CA ASP A 113 -2.18 -10.81 48.58
C ASP A 113 -1.50 -9.59 47.95
N GLY A 114 -2.18 -8.89 47.04
CA GLY A 114 -1.72 -7.63 46.45
C GLY A 114 -0.78 -7.79 45.25
N CYS A 115 -0.55 -9.00 44.76
CA CYS A 115 0.34 -9.24 43.62
C CYS A 115 -0.40 -9.17 42.28
N ILE A 116 0.13 -8.39 41.35
CA ILE A 116 -0.38 -8.21 39.99
C ILE A 116 0.10 -9.36 39.11
N LEU A 117 -0.82 -10.05 38.44
CA LEU A 117 -0.51 -11.11 37.49
C LEU A 117 -0.20 -10.52 36.11
N PRO A 118 0.71 -11.14 35.32
CA PRO A 118 0.89 -10.77 33.92
C PRO A 118 -0.44 -10.89 33.15
N PRO A 119 -0.74 -9.97 32.22
CA PRO A 119 -1.89 -10.13 31.37
C PRO A 119 -1.70 -11.36 30.47
N THR A 120 -2.81 -12.03 30.15
CA THR A 120 -2.82 -13.17 29.22
C THR A 120 -3.26 -12.66 27.85
N PRO A 121 -2.39 -12.65 26.82
CA PRO A 121 -2.80 -12.28 25.47
C PRO A 121 -3.90 -13.19 24.94
N ARG A 122 -4.81 -12.62 24.15
CA ARG A 122 -5.79 -13.39 23.39
C ARG A 122 -5.34 -13.56 21.95
N THR A 123 -5.58 -14.74 21.38
CA THR A 123 -5.38 -14.99 19.95
C THR A 123 -6.73 -14.98 19.24
N ILE A 124 -6.82 -14.25 18.14
CA ILE A 124 -8.01 -14.10 17.29
C ILE A 124 -7.63 -14.57 15.90
N THR A 125 -8.49 -15.38 15.30
CA THR A 125 -8.42 -15.74 13.88
C THR A 125 -9.69 -15.26 13.23
N ALA A 126 -9.56 -14.55 12.11
CA ALA A 126 -10.69 -14.01 11.37
C ALA A 126 -10.45 -14.11 9.86
N HIS A 127 -11.54 -14.24 9.10
CA HIS A 127 -11.52 -14.32 7.66
C HIS A 127 -12.66 -13.50 7.05
N HIS A 128 -12.36 -12.76 5.98
CA HIS A 128 -13.34 -12.06 5.14
C HIS A 128 -13.21 -12.57 3.70
N PRO A 129 -14.16 -13.38 3.19
CA PRO A 129 -14.02 -14.06 1.89
C PRO A 129 -14.10 -13.11 0.68
N GLU A 130 -14.99 -12.13 0.73
CA GLU A 130 -15.32 -11.24 -0.40
C GLU A 130 -15.52 -9.81 0.12
N TRP A 131 -14.42 -9.13 0.39
CA TRP A 131 -14.42 -7.72 0.80
C TRP A 131 -14.29 -6.82 -0.42
N ASP A 132 -15.40 -6.21 -0.80
CA ASP A 132 -15.47 -5.34 -1.96
C ASP A 132 -15.04 -3.90 -1.62
N ILE A 133 -13.97 -3.45 -2.27
CA ILE A 133 -13.42 -2.10 -2.11
C ILE A 133 -13.54 -1.37 -3.44
N ALA A 134 -14.36 -0.32 -3.49
CA ALA A 134 -14.38 0.58 -4.64
C ALA A 134 -13.01 1.25 -4.80
N SER A 135 -12.45 1.25 -6.01
CA SER A 135 -11.11 1.81 -6.26
C SER A 135 -11.00 3.27 -5.79
N GLY A 136 -10.01 3.54 -4.96
CA GLY A 136 -9.76 4.86 -4.36
C GLY A 136 -10.61 5.18 -3.12
N GLN A 137 -11.50 4.28 -2.70
CA GLN A 137 -12.24 4.36 -1.44
C GLN A 137 -11.58 3.49 -0.37
N SER A 138 -12.03 3.66 0.87
CA SER A 138 -11.74 2.75 1.96
C SER A 138 -13.02 2.18 2.55
N ASP A 139 -12.93 0.96 3.05
CA ASP A 139 -13.99 0.33 3.83
C ASP A 139 -13.43 -0.26 5.13
N THR A 140 -14.28 -0.50 6.13
CA THR A 140 -13.86 -0.95 7.46
C THR A 140 -14.58 -2.23 7.89
N TRP A 141 -13.80 -3.26 8.21
CA TRP A 141 -14.27 -4.51 8.78
C TRP A 141 -13.94 -4.58 10.27
N THR A 142 -14.96 -4.65 11.11
CA THR A 142 -14.79 -4.86 12.55
C THR A 142 -14.63 -6.34 12.85
N ILE A 143 -13.48 -6.72 13.41
CA ILE A 143 -13.14 -8.10 13.77
C ILE A 143 -13.52 -8.38 15.21
N VAL A 144 -13.14 -7.48 16.14
CA VAL A 144 -13.55 -7.55 17.54
C VAL A 144 -14.30 -6.28 17.92
N PRO A 145 -15.56 -6.39 18.40
CA PRO A 145 -16.38 -5.21 18.64
C PRO A 145 -16.04 -4.48 19.93
N LYS A 146 -15.39 -5.11 20.93
CA LYS A 146 -15.07 -4.53 22.25
C LYS A 146 -13.86 -5.19 22.94
N HIS A 147 -13.22 -4.43 23.83
CA HIS A 147 -12.19 -4.86 24.79
C HIS A 147 -10.94 -5.56 24.21
N PRO A 148 -10.02 -4.85 23.56
CA PRO A 148 -10.25 -3.61 22.81
C PRO A 148 -11.08 -3.89 21.55
N THR A 149 -11.62 -2.83 20.96
CA THR A 149 -12.13 -2.94 19.58
C THR A 149 -10.96 -3.20 18.63
N LEU A 150 -11.15 -4.07 17.65
CA LEU A 150 -10.19 -4.34 16.58
C LEU A 150 -10.93 -4.26 15.26
N ALA A 151 -10.53 -3.33 14.40
CA ALA A 151 -11.08 -3.18 13.07
C ALA A 151 -9.97 -2.97 12.06
N TYR A 152 -10.16 -3.49 10.86
CA TYR A 152 -9.26 -3.27 9.73
C TYR A 152 -9.94 -2.31 8.78
N GLN A 153 -9.20 -1.32 8.29
CA GLN A 153 -9.63 -0.42 7.23
C GLN A 153 -8.77 -0.68 6.00
N LEU A 154 -9.40 -1.06 4.89
CA LEU A 154 -8.71 -1.38 3.64
C LEU A 154 -9.02 -0.31 2.60
N ALA A 155 -7.97 0.24 1.99
CA ALA A 155 -8.06 1.10 0.82
C ALA A 155 -7.26 0.47 -0.32
N ALA A 156 -7.78 0.53 -1.55
CA ALA A 156 -7.14 -0.11 -2.69
C ALA A 156 -7.41 0.63 -4.00
N HIS A 157 -6.51 0.46 -4.97
CA HIS A 157 -6.70 0.90 -6.35
C HIS A 157 -5.93 0.00 -7.32
N VAL A 158 -6.40 -0.09 -8.56
CA VAL A 158 -5.67 -0.78 -9.62
C VAL A 158 -4.42 0.03 -9.96
N ALA A 159 -3.26 -0.60 -9.85
CA ALA A 159 -1.99 0.03 -10.18
C ALA A 159 -1.88 0.25 -11.69
N ALA A 160 -1.46 1.44 -12.10
CA ALA A 160 -1.14 1.69 -13.50
C ALA A 160 -0.04 0.73 -13.95
N SER A 161 -0.28 -0.01 -15.04
CA SER A 161 0.73 -0.88 -15.62
C SER A 161 1.94 -0.03 -16.02
N ALA A 162 3.15 -0.41 -15.59
CA ALA A 162 4.38 0.32 -15.90
C ALA A 162 4.61 0.53 -17.42
N SER A 163 3.96 -0.29 -18.26
CA SER A 163 3.94 -0.11 -19.71
C SER A 163 3.25 1.19 -20.16
N ALA A 164 2.26 1.70 -19.44
CA ALA A 164 1.55 2.93 -19.80
C ALA A 164 2.42 4.17 -19.55
N SER A 165 3.21 4.18 -18.47
CA SER A 165 4.17 5.25 -18.20
C SER A 165 5.34 5.23 -19.21
N ALA A 166 5.81 4.05 -19.63
CA ALA A 166 6.85 3.94 -20.66
C ALA A 166 6.37 4.44 -22.04
N SER A 167 5.12 4.14 -22.43
CA SER A 167 4.53 4.67 -23.67
C SER A 167 4.25 6.16 -23.61
N ALA A 168 3.82 6.70 -22.46
CA ALA A 168 3.63 8.14 -22.27
C ALA A 168 4.95 8.92 -22.35
N SER A 169 6.04 8.39 -21.77
CA SER A 169 7.38 8.98 -21.88
C SER A 169 7.92 8.91 -23.31
N ALA A 170 7.67 7.83 -24.06
CA ALA A 170 8.09 7.71 -25.45
C ALA A 170 7.34 8.69 -26.38
N SER A 171 6.03 8.90 -26.18
CA SER A 171 5.24 9.87 -26.95
C SER A 171 5.61 11.33 -26.64
N ALA A 172 5.98 11.63 -25.39
CA ALA A 172 6.48 12.95 -25.00
C ALA A 172 7.85 13.27 -25.65
N SER A 173 8.76 12.29 -25.71
CA SER A 173 10.06 12.45 -26.38
C SER A 173 9.94 12.61 -27.91
N ALA A 174 9.00 11.90 -28.55
CA ALA A 174 8.76 12.06 -29.99
C ALA A 174 8.18 13.43 -30.37
N SER A 175 7.35 14.02 -29.50
CA SER A 175 6.75 15.35 -29.71
C SER A 175 7.72 16.50 -29.49
N ALA A 176 8.74 16.29 -28.64
CA ALA A 176 9.83 17.25 -28.43
C ALA A 176 10.80 17.29 -29.62
N SER A 177 11.04 16.16 -30.31
CA SER A 177 11.91 16.10 -31.49
C SER A 177 11.27 16.69 -32.76
N ALA A 178 9.94 16.76 -32.84
CA ALA A 178 9.24 17.38 -33.97
C ALA A 178 9.20 18.92 -33.90
N SER A 179 9.37 19.50 -32.70
CA SER A 179 9.30 20.95 -32.48
C SER A 179 10.68 21.66 -32.53
N ALA A 180 11.78 20.91 -32.63
CA ALA A 180 13.14 21.47 -32.61
C ALA A 180 13.70 21.83 -34.00
N SER A 181 12.93 21.66 -35.08
CA SER A 181 13.36 21.92 -36.46
C SER A 181 12.55 23.04 -37.13
N ALA A 182 12.24 24.12 -36.41
CA ALA A 182 11.83 25.38 -37.03
C ALA A 182 12.06 26.53 -36.05
N SER A 183 13.24 27.16 -36.13
CA SER A 183 13.49 28.60 -35.92
C SER A 183 14.96 28.83 -35.57
N ALA A 184 15.83 28.81 -36.58
CA ALA A 184 17.18 29.39 -36.49
C ALA A 184 17.35 30.37 -37.66
N SER A 185 17.29 31.68 -37.35
CA SER A 185 17.73 32.88 -38.10
C SER A 185 17.02 34.08 -37.42
N ALA A 186 17.62 35.18 -36.96
CA ALA A 186 18.97 35.72 -37.04
C ALA A 186 19.16 36.81 -35.93
N SER A 187 20.42 36.98 -35.51
CA SER A 187 21.19 38.22 -35.22
C SER A 187 20.44 39.59 -35.16
N ALA A 188 20.78 40.63 -34.39
CA ALA A 188 21.90 40.97 -33.51
C ALA A 188 21.61 42.32 -32.79
N SER A 189 22.29 42.53 -31.65
CA SER A 189 22.89 43.77 -31.09
C SER A 189 22.14 45.12 -31.06
N ALA A 190 22.03 45.73 -29.87
CA ALA A 190 22.71 47.01 -29.53
C ALA A 190 22.44 47.44 -28.07
N SER A 191 23.47 48.09 -27.50
CA SER A 191 23.72 48.40 -26.09
C SER A 191 23.18 49.77 -25.62
N ALA A 192 23.45 50.05 -24.34
CA ALA A 192 23.43 51.35 -23.61
C ALA A 192 22.09 51.69 -22.93
N ALA A 193 22.02 52.28 -21.73
CA ALA A 193 23.01 52.83 -20.81
C ALA A 193 22.30 53.14 -19.45
N VAL A 194 23.08 53.12 -18.35
CA VAL A 194 23.08 53.98 -17.12
C VAL A 194 21.72 54.55 -16.59
N SER A 195 21.38 54.61 -15.30
CA SER A 195 22.10 55.09 -14.12
C SER A 195 21.20 54.97 -12.88
N SER A 196 21.81 54.57 -11.76
CA SER A 196 21.81 55.22 -10.43
C SER A 196 20.54 55.60 -9.64
N SER A 197 20.66 55.31 -8.33
CA SER A 197 20.17 56.06 -7.15
C SER A 197 18.77 55.69 -6.64
N SER A 198 18.42 55.68 -5.36
CA SER A 198 19.08 55.73 -4.05
C SER A 198 17.97 55.55 -3.00
N ALA A 199 18.33 54.99 -1.85
CA ALA A 199 17.75 55.12 -0.50
C ALA A 199 16.35 55.77 -0.28
N ALA A 200 15.54 55.15 0.60
CA ALA A 200 15.02 55.82 1.80
C ALA A 200 14.37 54.83 2.79
N SER A 201 14.68 55.06 4.06
CA SER A 201 14.28 54.31 5.25
C SER A 201 12.92 54.75 5.84
N GLY A 202 12.19 53.77 6.39
CA GLY A 202 11.38 53.85 7.62
C GLY A 202 10.02 54.57 7.60
N PRO A 203 9.25 54.59 8.71
CA PRO A 203 9.28 53.71 9.90
C PRO A 203 7.89 53.14 10.31
N VAL A 204 7.91 52.20 11.27
CA VAL A 204 6.84 51.74 12.21
C VAL A 204 6.46 52.95 13.14
N PRO A 205 5.30 53.10 13.85
CA PRO A 205 4.42 52.08 14.44
C PRO A 205 2.91 52.37 14.55
N ARG A 206 2.12 51.37 14.98
CA ARG A 206 1.39 51.39 16.26
C ARG A 206 0.91 49.99 16.67
#